data_AF-A0AAJ2A2L9-F1
#
_entry.id   AF-A0AAJ2A2L9-F1
#
_cell.length_a   1.000
_cell.length_b   1.000
_cell.length_c   1.000
_cell.angle_alpha   90.00
_cell.angle_beta   90.00
_cell.angle_gamma   90.00
#
_symmetry.space_group_name_H-M   'P 1'
#
loop_
_entity.id
_entity.type
_entity.pdbx_description
1 polymer ?
#
loop_
_entity_poly.entity_id
_entity_poly.type
_entity_poly.pdbx_seq_one_letter_code
_entity_poly.pdbx_strand_id
1 'polypeptide(L)'
;MSTLQKVNLGTPPTAVDGDTVRGANTKANANVDVLNAQATLTSAAATITSAQALTAAHVGKRVNVNLASPGTINVPSAATMGLDGLVHLRNLGATAVTLAIAAGSGDTIALTKLNAGESASLDSDGVHAIGCLFRGRTNSDNEIVNGTLTVTGGFATRPAINGNTLWDTGNLPNPASSVGMTSGAAVPAGAVGQILQASQPSGGLTANAVTNVIAMTLPPGNYLVWTVAAFAVTSGSASDFTLGVSATSGAFTFPQYTSLAAAAVANTISSPMTNMNVSANTTIFAVARCGAAASINCRIYALRIV
;
A
#
# COMPACT_ATOMS: atom_id res chain seq x y z
N MET A 1 48.48 18.20 -0.14
CA MET A 1 48.52 16.85 -0.76
C MET A 1 47.11 16.29 -0.74
N SER A 2 46.70 15.51 -1.75
CA SER A 2 45.35 14.91 -1.81
C SER A 2 45.33 13.41 -1.50
N THR A 3 46.50 12.77 -1.38
CA THR A 3 46.63 11.32 -1.21
C THR A 3 47.62 10.96 -0.10
N LEU A 4 47.39 9.82 0.54
CA LEU A 4 48.30 9.27 1.54
C LEU A 4 49.59 8.79 0.86
N GLN A 5 50.72 9.15 1.46
CA GLN A 5 52.05 8.77 0.99
C GLN A 5 52.66 7.72 1.91
N LYS A 6 53.28 6.70 1.31
CA LYS A 6 54.05 5.71 2.08
C LYS A 6 55.42 6.30 2.45
N VAL A 7 55.84 6.07 3.69
CA VAL A 7 57.23 6.24 4.10
C VAL A 7 58.01 5.01 3.64
N ASN A 8 59.08 5.21 2.88
CA ASN A 8 59.94 4.12 2.45
C ASN A 8 60.95 3.81 3.56
N LEU A 9 60.92 2.58 4.08
CA LEU A 9 61.82 2.14 5.15
C LEU A 9 63.17 1.62 4.62
N GLY A 10 63.33 1.44 3.31
CA GLY A 10 64.54 0.84 2.73
C GLY A 10 64.65 -0.66 2.96
N THR A 11 65.74 -1.25 2.47
CA THR A 11 66.03 -2.68 2.52
C THR A 11 66.72 -3.04 3.85
N PRO A 12 66.14 -3.94 4.68
CA PRO A 12 66.76 -4.39 5.93
C PRO A 12 68.13 -5.07 5.72
N PRO A 13 69.04 -5.08 6.71
CA PRO A 13 68.90 -4.48 8.04
C PRO A 13 69.35 -3.00 8.10
N THR A 14 70.07 -2.52 7.09
CA THR A 14 70.72 -1.20 7.11
C THR A 14 69.87 -0.06 6.56
N ALA A 15 68.84 -0.34 5.76
CA ALA A 15 67.83 0.64 5.32
C ALA A 15 68.39 1.90 4.61
N VAL A 16 69.57 1.81 3.97
CA VAL A 16 70.31 2.96 3.43
C VAL A 16 69.58 3.64 2.26
N ASP A 17 68.78 2.88 1.53
CA ASP A 17 67.91 3.29 0.42
C ASP A 17 66.52 3.81 0.88
N GLY A 18 66.30 3.93 2.19
CA GLY A 18 65.08 4.47 2.78
C GLY A 18 64.95 6.00 2.69
N ASP A 19 63.78 6.51 3.08
CA ASP A 19 63.59 7.94 3.27
C ASP A 19 64.49 8.45 4.40
N THR A 20 65.07 9.64 4.23
CA THR A 20 65.72 10.33 5.35
C THR A 20 64.71 10.63 6.46
N VAL A 21 65.15 10.74 7.71
CA VAL A 21 64.30 11.10 8.85
C VAL A 21 63.46 12.35 8.58
N ARG A 22 64.06 13.37 7.94
CA ARG A 22 63.35 14.59 7.55
C ARG A 22 62.27 14.31 6.49
N GLY A 23 62.59 13.55 5.45
CA GLY A 23 61.64 13.20 4.40
C GLY A 23 60.46 12.38 4.92
N ALA A 24 60.74 11.39 5.78
CA ALA A 24 59.72 10.58 6.44
C ALA A 24 58.76 11.44 7.28
N ASN A 25 59.28 12.36 8.10
CA ASN A 25 58.46 13.25 8.94
C ASN A 25 57.63 14.24 8.12
N THR A 26 58.15 14.76 7.00
CA THR A 26 57.36 15.61 6.09
C THR A 26 56.18 14.83 5.48
N LYS A 27 56.39 13.58 5.06
CA LYS A 27 55.31 12.71 4.56
C LYS A 27 54.30 12.37 5.65
N ALA A 28 54.78 12.06 6.86
CA ALA A 28 53.92 11.75 8.00
C ALA A 28 53.02 12.94 8.37
N ASN A 29 53.55 14.16 8.46
CA ASN A 29 52.75 15.37 8.73
C ASN A 29 51.70 15.60 7.65
N ALA A 30 52.09 15.48 6.38
CA ALA A 30 51.14 15.64 5.28
C ALA A 30 50.06 14.56 5.25
N ASN A 31 50.38 13.33 5.67
CA ASN A 31 49.39 12.27 5.85
C ASN A 31 48.43 12.58 7.00
N VAL A 32 48.93 13.15 8.11
CA VAL A 32 48.06 13.61 9.21
C VAL A 32 47.11 14.70 8.71
N ASP A 33 47.54 15.60 7.82
CA ASP A 33 46.67 16.60 7.21
C ASP A 33 45.60 15.95 6.31
N VAL A 34 45.99 14.97 5.48
CA VAL A 34 45.04 14.20 4.64
C VAL A 34 44.06 13.43 5.52
N LEU A 35 44.53 12.77 6.58
CA LEU A 35 43.67 12.05 7.52
C LEU A 35 42.75 13.01 8.28
N ASN A 36 43.22 14.15 8.77
CA ASN A 36 42.37 15.15 9.42
C ASN A 36 41.30 15.69 8.47
N ALA A 37 41.59 15.79 7.17
CA ALA A 37 40.60 16.16 6.17
C ALA A 37 39.55 15.06 5.92
N GLN A 38 39.92 13.78 6.06
CA GLN A 38 39.07 12.61 5.73
C GLN A 38 38.41 11.96 6.97
N ALA A 39 38.97 12.10 8.17
CA ALA A 39 38.68 11.25 9.33
C ALA A 39 37.37 11.56 10.05
N THR A 40 36.68 12.65 9.73
CA THR A 40 35.33 12.89 10.27
C THR A 40 34.47 13.67 9.29
N LEU A 41 33.19 13.29 9.17
CA LEU A 41 32.13 14.20 8.71
C LEU A 41 32.06 15.36 9.71
N THR A 42 32.97 16.32 9.57
CA THR A 42 32.89 17.55 10.33
C THR A 42 31.65 18.30 9.86
N SER A 43 31.02 19.01 10.77
CA SER A 43 29.98 19.95 10.37
C SER A 43 30.59 21.05 9.52
N ALA A 44 29.83 21.59 8.58
CA ALA A 44 30.14 22.91 8.02
C ALA A 44 30.24 23.90 9.19
N ALA A 45 31.22 24.81 9.12
CA ALA A 45 31.61 25.63 10.27
C ALA A 45 30.47 26.51 10.81
N ALA A 46 29.55 26.93 9.93
CA ALA A 46 28.39 27.73 10.29
C ALA A 46 27.08 27.06 9.86
N THR A 47 26.05 27.22 10.69
CA THR A 47 24.67 26.92 10.28
C THR A 47 24.23 27.93 9.22
N ILE A 48 23.62 27.45 8.16
CA ILE A 48 23.07 28.28 7.08
C ILE A 48 21.75 28.90 7.53
N THR A 49 21.68 30.22 7.60
CA THR A 49 20.51 30.97 8.08
C THR A 49 19.81 31.79 6.99
N SER A 50 20.38 31.86 5.79
CA SER A 50 19.81 32.49 4.60
C SER A 50 19.93 31.57 3.37
N ALA A 51 19.05 31.77 2.39
CA ALA A 51 19.12 31.08 1.10
C ALA A 51 20.47 31.35 0.41
N GLN A 52 21.15 30.30 -0.04
CA GLN A 52 22.44 30.41 -0.70
C GLN A 52 22.79 29.13 -1.48
N ALA A 53 23.83 29.23 -2.32
CA ALA A 53 24.44 28.07 -2.95
C ALA A 53 25.51 27.45 -2.05
N LEU A 54 25.50 26.12 -1.95
CA LEU A 54 26.58 25.35 -1.37
C LEU A 54 27.74 25.27 -2.37
N THR A 55 28.94 25.42 -1.84
CA THR A 55 30.19 25.31 -2.59
C THR A 55 30.86 23.95 -2.37
N ALA A 56 31.94 23.68 -3.11
CA ALA A 56 32.79 22.50 -2.94
C ALA A 56 33.26 22.27 -1.48
N ALA A 57 33.36 23.35 -0.68
CA ALA A 57 33.75 23.26 0.74
C ALA A 57 32.74 22.51 1.63
N HIS A 58 31.51 22.31 1.14
CA HIS A 58 30.46 21.57 1.84
C HIS A 58 30.43 20.08 1.50
N VAL A 59 31.20 19.65 0.49
CA VAL A 59 31.32 18.24 0.12
C VAL A 59 32.11 17.51 1.21
N GLY A 60 31.59 16.34 1.61
CA GLY A 60 32.06 15.57 2.76
C GLY A 60 31.66 16.14 4.12
N LYS A 61 30.73 17.11 4.19
CA LYS A 61 30.34 17.78 5.45
C LYS A 61 28.89 17.53 5.85
N ARG A 62 28.62 17.69 7.15
CA ARG A 62 27.25 17.86 7.68
C ARG A 62 26.87 19.33 7.62
N VAL A 63 25.91 19.68 6.78
CA VAL A 63 25.45 21.04 6.57
C VAL A 63 24.14 21.26 7.32
N ASN A 64 24.19 22.10 8.35
CA ASN A 64 23.02 22.48 9.13
C ASN A 64 22.36 23.70 8.48
N VAL A 65 21.05 23.66 8.29
CA VAL A 65 20.24 24.74 7.71
C VAL A 65 19.14 25.12 8.71
N ASN A 66 18.93 26.41 8.92
CA ASN A 66 17.88 26.96 9.77
C ASN A 66 17.44 28.33 9.22
N LEU A 67 16.65 28.32 8.14
CA LEU A 67 16.18 29.55 7.51
C LEU A 67 15.01 30.15 8.31
N ALA A 68 15.04 31.46 8.56
CA ALA A 68 13.93 32.15 9.24
C ALA A 68 12.63 32.20 8.39
N SER A 69 12.78 32.11 7.06
CA SER A 69 11.69 32.09 6.08
C SER A 69 11.96 31.02 5.02
N PRO A 70 10.93 30.54 4.28
CA PRO A 70 11.14 29.63 3.16
C PRO A 70 12.16 30.18 2.17
N GLY A 71 13.06 29.32 1.69
CA GLY A 71 14.13 29.70 0.79
C GLY A 71 14.76 28.50 0.10
N THR A 72 15.61 28.79 -0.88
CA THR A 72 16.27 27.78 -1.71
C THR A 72 17.73 27.62 -1.28
N ILE A 73 18.15 26.38 -1.10
CA ILE A 73 19.55 26.01 -1.00
C ILE A 73 19.93 25.32 -2.31
N ASN A 74 20.86 25.92 -3.06
CA ASN A 74 21.38 25.30 -4.26
C ASN A 74 22.50 24.33 -3.88
N VAL A 75 22.35 23.04 -4.18
CA VAL A 75 23.40 22.06 -3.95
C VAL A 75 24.56 22.29 -4.94
N PRO A 76 25.81 21.88 -4.60
CA PRO A 76 26.92 22.01 -5.54
C PRO A 76 26.62 21.20 -6.82
N SER A 77 27.21 21.59 -7.95
CA SER A 77 27.04 20.81 -9.19
C SER A 77 27.67 19.43 -9.06
N ALA A 78 27.15 18.46 -9.82
CA ALA A 78 27.63 17.09 -9.83
C ALA A 78 29.13 17.02 -10.14
N ALA A 79 29.56 17.73 -11.19
CA ALA A 79 30.97 17.85 -11.55
C ALA A 79 31.86 18.43 -10.43
N THR A 80 31.35 19.35 -9.61
CA THR A 80 32.10 19.95 -8.50
C THR A 80 32.21 18.99 -7.30
N MET A 81 31.20 18.15 -7.10
CA MET A 81 31.20 17.14 -6.04
C MET A 81 32.16 15.99 -6.37
N GLY A 82 32.34 15.71 -7.66
CA GLY A 82 33.10 14.55 -8.13
C GLY A 82 32.32 13.25 -7.93
N LEU A 83 32.86 12.16 -8.47
CA LEU A 83 32.28 10.83 -8.28
C LEU A 83 32.26 10.49 -6.79
N ASP A 84 31.12 9.98 -6.31
CA ASP A 84 30.89 9.63 -4.90
C ASP A 84 30.96 10.82 -3.93
N GLY A 85 30.93 12.05 -4.44
CA GLY A 85 30.86 13.25 -3.61
C GLY A 85 29.58 13.26 -2.78
N LEU A 86 29.69 13.46 -1.46
CA LEU A 86 28.55 13.37 -0.53
C LEU A 86 28.31 14.69 0.21
N VAL A 87 27.05 15.10 0.36
CA VAL A 87 26.65 16.20 1.26
C VAL A 87 25.53 15.71 2.17
N HIS A 88 25.71 15.84 3.48
CA HIS A 88 24.66 15.51 4.45
C HIS A 88 23.97 16.77 4.94
N LEU A 89 22.72 17.01 4.52
CA LEU A 89 21.91 18.16 4.89
C LEU A 89 21.03 17.86 6.09
N ARG A 90 20.91 18.83 7.01
CA ARG A 90 19.98 18.80 8.14
C ARG A 90 19.22 20.12 8.22
N ASN A 91 17.91 20.07 8.06
CA ASN A 91 17.06 21.21 8.36
C ASN A 91 16.70 21.22 9.84
N LEU A 92 17.41 22.06 10.60
CA LEU A 92 17.18 22.25 12.04
C LEU A 92 16.05 23.26 12.31
N GLY A 93 15.61 23.99 11.28
CA GLY A 93 14.59 25.02 11.40
C GLY A 93 13.16 24.48 11.37
N ALA A 94 12.22 25.39 11.63
CA ALA A 94 10.78 25.13 11.54
C ALA A 94 10.21 25.36 10.13
N THR A 95 10.99 25.95 9.23
CA THR A 95 10.59 26.26 7.85
C THR A 95 11.04 25.16 6.90
N ALA A 96 10.25 24.89 5.86
CA ALA A 96 10.70 23.98 4.81
C ALA A 96 11.73 24.67 3.91
N VAL A 97 12.74 23.91 3.48
CA VAL A 97 13.81 24.37 2.59
C VAL A 97 13.61 23.74 1.22
N THR A 98 13.63 24.56 0.17
CA THR A 98 13.67 24.08 -1.21
C THR A 98 15.10 23.72 -1.56
N LEU A 99 15.30 22.59 -2.21
CA LEU A 99 16.59 22.17 -2.74
C LEU A 99 16.55 22.32 -4.26
N ALA A 100 17.60 22.90 -4.81
CA ALA A 100 17.74 23.09 -6.25
C ALA A 100 19.17 22.78 -6.69
N ILE A 101 19.37 22.50 -7.97
CA ILE A 101 20.70 22.37 -8.57
C ILE A 101 21.44 23.72 -8.58
N ALA A 102 22.76 23.69 -8.70
CA ALA A 102 23.55 24.89 -8.96
C ALA A 102 23.05 25.57 -10.25
N ALA A 103 22.85 26.89 -10.23
CA ALA A 103 22.35 27.62 -11.38
C ALA A 103 23.25 27.44 -12.61
N GLY A 104 22.65 27.15 -13.77
CA GLY A 104 23.39 26.93 -15.02
C GLY A 104 24.15 25.61 -15.14
N SER A 105 24.05 24.71 -14.15
CA SER A 105 24.70 23.38 -14.20
C SER A 105 24.09 22.45 -15.24
N GLY A 106 22.76 22.49 -15.44
CA GLY A 106 22.05 21.49 -16.23
C GLY A 106 21.87 20.15 -15.52
N ASP A 107 22.27 20.06 -14.24
CA ASP A 107 22.17 18.84 -13.45
C ASP A 107 20.72 18.46 -13.12
N THR A 108 20.53 17.25 -12.62
CA THR A 108 19.26 16.78 -12.04
C THR A 108 19.42 16.55 -10.53
N ILE A 109 18.33 16.74 -9.77
CA ILE A 109 18.30 16.49 -8.33
C ILE A 109 17.09 15.63 -7.96
N ALA A 110 17.33 14.52 -7.25
CA ALA A 110 16.27 13.59 -6.86
C ALA A 110 15.37 14.11 -5.72
N LEU A 111 15.91 14.95 -4.83
CA LEU A 111 15.20 15.53 -3.68
C LEU A 111 15.11 17.06 -3.82
N THR A 112 13.91 17.58 -4.04
CA THR A 112 13.68 19.02 -4.27
C THR A 112 13.25 19.79 -3.03
N LYS A 113 13.06 19.11 -1.89
CA LYS A 113 12.58 19.74 -0.66
C LYS A 113 13.04 18.97 0.58
N LEU A 114 13.40 19.73 1.62
CA LEU A 114 13.71 19.22 2.96
C LEU A 114 12.80 19.91 3.98
N ASN A 115 11.85 19.18 4.57
CA ASN A 115 10.92 19.75 5.55
C ASN A 115 11.60 20.03 6.89
N ALA A 116 10.89 20.73 7.79
CA ALA A 116 11.37 21.01 9.14
C ALA A 116 11.77 19.73 9.90
N GLY A 117 12.98 19.72 10.47
CA GLY A 117 13.53 18.57 11.20
C GLY A 117 14.01 17.40 10.34
N GLU A 118 13.89 17.47 9.02
CA GLU A 118 14.39 16.44 8.11
C GLU A 118 15.89 16.55 7.86
N SER A 119 16.46 15.42 7.47
CA SER A 119 17.84 15.29 7.01
C SER A 119 17.89 14.41 5.77
N ALA A 120 18.85 14.69 4.90
CA ALA A 120 19.09 13.90 3.70
C ALA A 120 20.58 13.84 3.39
N SER A 121 21.06 12.67 2.97
CA SER A 121 22.38 12.50 2.39
C SER A 121 22.23 12.45 0.88
N LEU A 122 22.89 13.39 0.21
CA LEU A 122 22.91 13.51 -1.25
C LEU A 122 24.27 13.06 -1.76
N ASP A 123 24.28 12.30 -2.85
CA ASP A 123 25.46 11.77 -3.53
C ASP A 123 25.49 12.23 -4.99
N SER A 124 26.67 12.23 -5.61
CA SER A 124 26.83 12.61 -7.02
C SER A 124 27.46 11.50 -7.85
N ASP A 125 27.00 11.40 -9.10
CA ASP A 125 27.65 10.61 -10.15
C ASP A 125 28.92 11.28 -10.72
N GLY A 126 29.24 12.50 -10.27
CA GLY A 126 30.36 13.29 -10.75
C GLY A 126 30.16 13.94 -12.11
N VAL A 127 28.98 13.84 -12.73
CA VAL A 127 28.72 14.34 -14.09
C VAL A 127 27.46 15.18 -14.20
N HIS A 128 26.26 14.62 -13.99
CA HIS A 128 24.99 15.32 -14.27
C HIS A 128 23.88 15.07 -13.24
N ALA A 129 24.12 14.24 -12.22
CA ALA A 129 23.07 13.82 -11.30
C ALA A 129 23.49 13.96 -9.84
N ILE A 130 22.55 14.48 -9.05
CA ILE A 130 22.57 14.48 -7.59
C ILE A 130 21.46 13.54 -7.09
N GLY A 131 21.88 12.40 -6.56
CA GLY A 131 21.04 11.40 -5.93
C GLY A 131 20.63 11.77 -4.50
N CYS A 132 19.68 11.01 -3.96
CA CYS A 132 19.34 11.03 -2.54
C CYS A 132 19.53 9.62 -1.99
N LEU A 133 20.68 9.41 -1.34
CA LEU A 133 21.06 8.10 -0.80
C LEU A 133 20.17 7.70 0.39
N PHE A 134 19.96 8.62 1.34
CA PHE A 134 19.09 8.40 2.49
C PHE A 134 18.35 9.69 2.85
N ARG A 135 17.11 9.54 3.32
CA ARG A 135 16.31 10.62 3.91
C ARG A 135 15.73 10.14 5.23
N GLY A 136 15.69 11.00 6.22
CA GLY A 136 15.13 10.67 7.53
C GLY A 136 14.81 11.90 8.35
N ARG A 137 14.02 11.73 9.41
CA ARG A 137 13.75 12.78 10.39
C ARG A 137 14.67 12.61 11.58
N THR A 138 15.16 13.72 12.10
CA THR A 138 16.06 13.69 13.26
C THR A 138 15.32 13.74 14.60
N ASN A 139 14.00 13.94 14.59
CA ASN A 139 13.23 14.30 15.78
C ASN A 139 11.88 13.57 15.94
N SER A 140 11.62 12.49 15.21
CA SER A 140 10.40 11.70 15.39
C SER A 140 10.59 10.28 14.87
N ASP A 141 10.03 9.31 15.60
CA ASP A 141 9.90 7.92 15.16
C ASP A 141 8.82 7.76 14.07
N ASN A 142 7.96 8.78 13.89
CA ASN A 142 6.86 8.75 12.94
C ASN A 142 7.25 9.42 11.60
N GLU A 143 6.98 8.71 10.51
CA GLU A 143 7.10 9.24 9.14
C GLU A 143 5.80 9.91 8.69
N ILE A 144 5.90 11.10 8.09
CA ILE A 144 4.77 11.80 7.47
C ILE A 144 5.07 11.93 5.99
N VAL A 145 4.22 11.31 5.15
CA VAL A 145 4.34 11.41 3.69
C VAL A 145 3.51 12.59 3.22
N ASN A 146 4.17 13.59 2.64
CA ASN A 146 3.50 14.72 2.00
C ASN A 146 3.20 14.35 0.54
N GLY A 147 2.02 13.78 0.30
CA GLY A 147 1.60 13.31 -1.02
C GLY A 147 1.13 11.86 -0.99
N THR A 148 1.36 11.14 -2.09
CA THR A 148 1.01 9.72 -2.21
C THR A 148 2.16 8.84 -1.72
N LEU A 149 1.86 7.87 -0.87
CA LEU A 149 2.77 6.78 -0.55
C LEU A 149 2.52 5.62 -1.52
N THR A 150 3.49 5.33 -2.38
CA THR A 150 3.48 4.14 -3.24
C THR A 150 4.45 3.11 -2.67
N VAL A 151 3.93 1.94 -2.29
CA VAL A 151 4.73 0.79 -1.86
C VAL A 151 4.77 -0.21 -3.02
N THR A 152 5.96 -0.49 -3.55
CA THR A 152 6.14 -1.40 -4.70
C THR A 152 6.09 -2.88 -4.29
N GLY A 153 6.36 -3.18 -3.02
CA GLY A 153 6.20 -4.51 -2.42
C GLY A 153 4.91 -4.65 -1.60
N GLY A 154 4.94 -5.54 -0.60
CA GLY A 154 3.90 -5.68 0.40
C GLY A 154 4.28 -5.04 1.72
N PHE A 155 3.30 -4.83 2.61
CA PHE A 155 3.57 -4.52 4.00
C PHE A 155 4.03 -5.78 4.74
N ALA A 156 5.05 -5.68 5.59
CA ALA A 156 5.52 -6.81 6.41
C ALA A 156 4.45 -7.34 7.37
N THR A 157 3.54 -6.47 7.81
CA THR A 157 2.34 -6.79 8.58
C THR A 157 1.14 -6.08 7.98
N ARG A 158 -0.08 -6.54 8.29
CA ARG A 158 -1.30 -5.89 7.79
C ARG A 158 -1.33 -4.44 8.31
N PRO A 159 -1.35 -3.43 7.42
CA PRO A 159 -1.32 -2.03 7.85
C PRO A 159 -2.55 -1.69 8.69
N ALA A 160 -2.34 -0.89 9.72
CA ALA A 160 -3.38 -0.37 10.59
C ALA A 160 -3.39 1.16 10.53
N ILE A 161 -4.57 1.75 10.49
CA ILE A 161 -4.80 3.19 10.61
C ILE A 161 -5.45 3.39 11.99
N ASN A 162 -4.88 4.24 12.84
CA ASN A 162 -5.39 4.48 14.20
C ASN A 162 -5.65 3.18 15.00
N GLY A 163 -4.79 2.18 14.86
CA GLY A 163 -4.89 0.92 15.59
C GLY A 163 -5.89 -0.11 15.04
N ASN A 164 -6.72 0.23 14.05
CA ASN A 164 -7.55 -0.77 13.36
C ASN A 164 -6.98 -1.08 11.98
N THR A 165 -7.13 -2.33 11.58
CA THR A 165 -6.72 -2.78 10.26
C THR A 165 -7.53 -2.10 9.14
N LEU A 166 -6.96 -2.02 7.93
CA LEU A 166 -7.64 -1.38 6.80
C LEU A 166 -9.04 -1.98 6.57
N TRP A 167 -10.01 -1.09 6.35
CA TRP A 167 -11.44 -1.37 6.15
C TRP A 167 -12.21 -1.93 7.34
N ASP A 168 -11.57 -2.07 8.50
CA ASP A 168 -12.29 -2.22 9.75
C ASP A 168 -12.76 -0.83 10.22
N THR A 169 -14.00 -0.80 10.73
CA THR A 169 -14.81 0.37 11.15
C THR A 169 -14.10 1.73 11.17
N GLY A 170 -14.48 2.62 10.24
CA GLY A 170 -14.24 4.06 10.33
C GLY A 170 -12.94 4.58 9.72
N ASN A 171 -12.03 3.71 9.26
CA ASN A 171 -10.70 4.15 8.79
C ASN A 171 -10.60 4.42 7.29
N LEU A 172 -11.36 3.70 6.49
CA LEU A 172 -11.47 3.90 5.04
C LEU A 172 -12.94 3.74 4.64
N PRO A 173 -13.40 4.43 3.59
CA PRO A 173 -14.69 4.12 2.99
C PRO A 173 -14.77 2.61 2.73
N ASN A 174 -15.85 1.98 3.19
CA ASN A 174 -16.05 0.56 2.98
C ASN A 174 -16.02 0.29 1.46
N PRO A 175 -15.19 -0.61 0.92
CA PRO A 175 -15.17 -0.88 -0.52
C PRO A 175 -16.54 -1.37 -1.04
N ALA A 176 -17.39 -1.94 -0.17
CA ALA A 176 -18.78 -2.24 -0.49
C ALA A 176 -19.61 -0.97 -0.78
N SER A 177 -19.28 0.17 -0.15
CA SER A 177 -19.92 1.45 -0.42
C SER A 177 -19.50 2.07 -1.75
N SER A 178 -18.29 1.77 -2.25
CA SER A 178 -17.83 2.21 -3.58
C SER A 178 -18.23 1.26 -4.72
N VAL A 179 -18.57 0.00 -4.42
CA VAL A 179 -19.06 -1.01 -5.38
C VAL A 179 -20.60 -1.11 -5.38
N GLY A 180 -21.32 -0.24 -4.66
CA GLY A 180 -22.79 -0.24 -4.67
C GLY A 180 -23.40 -1.53 -4.07
N MET A 181 -22.68 -2.21 -3.18
CA MET A 181 -23.22 -3.29 -2.38
C MET A 181 -24.05 -2.67 -1.24
N THR A 182 -25.23 -2.16 -1.58
CA THR A 182 -26.20 -1.69 -0.59
C THR A 182 -26.91 -2.90 -0.01
N SER A 183 -26.48 -3.36 1.17
CA SER A 183 -27.27 -4.31 1.94
C SER A 183 -28.58 -3.64 2.37
N GLY A 184 -29.73 -4.16 1.92
CA GLY A 184 -31.01 -3.96 2.60
C GLY A 184 -31.96 -2.86 2.10
N ALA A 185 -31.67 -2.18 1.00
CA ALA A 185 -32.64 -1.30 0.34
C ALA A 185 -32.69 -1.64 -1.15
N ALA A 186 -33.89 -1.74 -1.73
CA ALA A 186 -34.12 -2.06 -3.14
C ALA A 186 -33.20 -1.20 -4.04
N VAL A 187 -32.12 -1.80 -4.55
CA VAL A 187 -31.16 -1.10 -5.41
C VAL A 187 -31.77 -1.05 -6.82
N PRO A 188 -31.73 0.11 -7.52
CA PRO A 188 -32.06 0.18 -8.92
C PRO A 188 -31.15 -0.79 -9.68
N ALA A 189 -31.72 -1.89 -10.15
CA ALA A 189 -30.99 -2.97 -10.77
C ALA A 189 -30.45 -2.53 -12.14
N GLY A 190 -29.16 -2.72 -12.42
CA GLY A 190 -28.65 -2.27 -13.72
C GLY A 190 -27.18 -2.45 -14.10
N ALA A 191 -26.23 -2.50 -13.18
CA ALA A 191 -24.81 -2.47 -13.58
C ALA A 191 -24.23 -3.88 -13.79
N VAL A 192 -23.43 -4.06 -14.85
CA VAL A 192 -22.61 -5.27 -15.05
C VAL A 192 -21.63 -5.41 -13.87
N GLY A 193 -21.47 -6.62 -13.33
CA GLY A 193 -20.62 -6.88 -12.16
C GLY A 193 -21.30 -6.65 -10.81
N GLN A 194 -22.57 -6.23 -10.79
CA GLN A 194 -23.34 -6.06 -9.57
C GLN A 194 -23.86 -7.40 -9.03
N ILE A 195 -23.65 -7.66 -7.75
CA ILE A 195 -24.30 -8.76 -7.02
C ILE A 195 -25.60 -8.22 -6.40
N LEU A 196 -26.73 -8.69 -6.91
CA LEU A 196 -28.03 -8.50 -6.28
C LEU A 196 -28.23 -9.61 -5.24
N GLN A 197 -28.63 -9.24 -4.03
CA GLN A 197 -28.92 -10.18 -2.96
C GLN A 197 -30.31 -9.92 -2.37
N ALA A 198 -31.12 -10.97 -2.30
CA ALA A 198 -32.35 -10.98 -1.53
C ALA A 198 -32.23 -12.02 -0.40
N SER A 199 -32.60 -11.63 0.82
CA SER A 199 -32.56 -12.47 2.02
C SER A 199 -33.90 -12.39 2.74
N GLN A 200 -34.38 -13.51 3.28
CA GLN A 200 -35.49 -13.50 4.23
C GLN A 200 -34.99 -13.97 5.60
N PRO A 201 -35.22 -13.19 6.66
CA PRO A 201 -34.89 -13.63 8.00
C PRO A 201 -35.86 -14.74 8.41
N SER A 202 -35.31 -15.93 8.68
CA SER A 202 -35.95 -17.10 9.31
C SER A 202 -37.48 -17.18 9.20
N GLY A 203 -37.98 -17.78 8.11
CA GLY A 203 -39.39 -18.17 7.98
C GLY A 203 -39.61 -19.59 8.52
N GLY A 204 -40.64 -19.79 9.34
CA GLY A 204 -41.07 -21.13 9.74
C GLY A 204 -41.84 -21.81 8.61
N LEU A 205 -41.39 -22.99 8.17
CA LEU A 205 -42.17 -23.90 7.34
C LEU A 205 -42.91 -24.91 8.21
N THR A 206 -44.20 -25.09 7.91
CA THR A 206 -44.98 -26.22 8.40
C THR A 206 -44.75 -27.45 7.50
N ALA A 207 -44.90 -28.65 8.07
CA ALA A 207 -44.63 -29.90 7.37
C ALA A 207 -45.44 -30.02 6.07
N ASN A 208 -44.77 -30.44 4.99
CA ASN A 208 -45.32 -30.63 3.64
C ASN A 208 -45.83 -29.35 2.96
N ALA A 209 -45.47 -28.16 3.48
CA ALA A 209 -45.75 -26.90 2.82
C ALA A 209 -44.74 -26.63 1.69
N VAL A 210 -45.25 -26.11 0.58
CA VAL A 210 -44.43 -25.44 -0.45
C VAL A 210 -44.61 -23.95 -0.22
N THR A 211 -43.54 -23.23 0.09
CA THR A 211 -43.61 -21.76 0.12
C THR A 211 -42.51 -21.16 -0.74
N ASN A 212 -42.85 -20.02 -1.34
CA ASN A 212 -41.86 -19.12 -1.92
C ASN A 212 -41.19 -18.41 -0.73
N VAL A 213 -39.95 -18.78 -0.44
CA VAL A 213 -39.25 -18.28 0.74
C VAL A 213 -38.73 -16.87 0.47
N ILE A 214 -38.27 -16.57 -0.75
CA ILE A 214 -37.72 -15.26 -1.15
C ILE A 214 -38.09 -14.96 -2.59
N ALA A 215 -38.33 -13.68 -2.89
CA ALA A 215 -38.45 -13.16 -4.25
C ALA A 215 -37.35 -12.12 -4.54
N MET A 216 -36.82 -12.11 -5.76
CA MET A 216 -35.91 -11.09 -6.28
C MET A 216 -36.30 -10.73 -7.71
N THR A 217 -36.57 -9.45 -7.98
CA THR A 217 -36.88 -8.99 -9.34
C THR A 217 -35.60 -8.60 -10.08
N LEU A 218 -35.34 -9.24 -11.20
CA LEU A 218 -34.24 -8.93 -12.10
C LEU A 218 -34.75 -8.13 -13.30
N PRO A 219 -34.08 -7.02 -13.70
CA PRO A 219 -34.36 -6.34 -14.96
C PRO A 219 -33.73 -7.11 -16.13
N PRO A 220 -34.05 -6.74 -17.39
CA PRO A 220 -33.48 -7.38 -18.57
C PRO A 220 -31.94 -7.43 -18.55
N GLY A 221 -31.38 -8.61 -18.83
CA GLY A 221 -29.94 -8.85 -18.86
C GLY A 221 -29.55 -10.33 -18.72
N ASN A 222 -28.26 -10.61 -18.84
CA ASN A 222 -27.67 -11.92 -18.56
C ASN A 222 -27.23 -11.97 -17.09
N TYR A 223 -27.51 -13.06 -16.39
CA TYR A 223 -27.21 -13.22 -14.97
C TYR A 223 -26.66 -14.61 -14.66
N LEU A 224 -25.71 -14.68 -13.73
CA LEU A 224 -25.42 -15.90 -12.99
C LEU A 224 -26.23 -15.89 -11.70
N VAL A 225 -27.20 -16.78 -11.59
CA VAL A 225 -28.11 -16.87 -10.44
C VAL A 225 -27.76 -18.09 -9.60
N TRP A 226 -27.71 -17.92 -8.28
CA TRP A 226 -27.53 -19.02 -7.35
C TRP A 226 -28.30 -18.76 -6.05
N THR A 227 -28.73 -19.84 -5.39
CA THR A 227 -29.45 -19.79 -4.12
C THR A 227 -28.72 -20.56 -3.04
N VAL A 228 -28.77 -20.04 -1.81
CA VAL A 228 -28.31 -20.73 -0.61
C VAL A 228 -29.47 -20.81 0.36
N ALA A 229 -29.70 -21.98 0.93
CA ALA A 229 -30.63 -22.16 2.04
C ALA A 229 -29.90 -22.82 3.20
N ALA A 230 -29.95 -22.17 4.36
CA ALA A 230 -29.65 -22.81 5.63
C ALA A 230 -30.96 -23.21 6.29
N PHE A 231 -31.06 -24.44 6.78
CA PHE A 231 -32.27 -24.93 7.43
C PHE A 231 -31.96 -25.64 8.75
N ALA A 232 -32.88 -25.46 9.70
CA ALA A 232 -32.89 -26.17 10.96
C ALA A 232 -34.25 -26.87 11.11
N VAL A 233 -34.26 -28.20 11.02
CA VAL A 233 -35.47 -29.01 11.23
C VAL A 233 -35.85 -28.90 12.70
N THR A 234 -37.05 -28.39 12.98
CA THR A 234 -37.52 -28.13 14.35
C THR A 234 -38.26 -29.33 14.95
N SER A 235 -38.86 -30.19 14.13
CA SER A 235 -39.41 -31.48 14.56
C SER A 235 -39.65 -32.44 13.39
N GLY A 236 -39.46 -33.74 13.62
CA GLY A 236 -39.66 -34.82 12.63
C GLY A 236 -38.41 -35.18 11.80
N SER A 237 -38.49 -36.27 11.04
CA SER A 237 -37.51 -36.64 10.02
C SER A 237 -37.82 -35.86 8.74
N ALA A 238 -36.94 -34.94 8.35
CA ALA A 238 -37.03 -34.27 7.06
C ALA A 238 -36.61 -35.25 5.95
N SER A 239 -37.51 -36.11 5.52
CA SER A 239 -37.44 -36.64 4.16
C SER A 239 -37.88 -35.53 3.20
N ASP A 240 -37.09 -35.32 2.15
CA ASP A 240 -37.41 -34.46 1.01
C ASP A 240 -37.36 -32.96 1.30
N PHE A 241 -36.13 -32.43 1.37
CA PHE A 241 -35.89 -31.00 1.12
C PHE A 241 -35.62 -30.77 -0.36
N THR A 242 -36.32 -29.81 -0.96
CA THR A 242 -36.06 -29.35 -2.32
C THR A 242 -35.90 -27.85 -2.33
N LEU A 243 -34.73 -27.38 -2.78
CA LEU A 243 -34.46 -25.98 -3.10
C LEU A 243 -34.52 -25.81 -4.61
N GLY A 244 -35.47 -25.00 -5.06
CA GLY A 244 -35.63 -24.66 -6.46
C GLY A 244 -35.57 -23.16 -6.68
N VAL A 245 -35.27 -22.78 -7.91
CA VAL A 245 -35.46 -21.42 -8.40
C VAL A 245 -36.64 -21.45 -9.38
N SER A 246 -37.52 -20.46 -9.34
CA SER A 246 -38.65 -20.33 -10.27
C SER A 246 -38.75 -18.88 -10.76
N ALA A 247 -39.31 -18.65 -11.95
CA ALA A 247 -39.44 -17.33 -12.55
C ALA A 247 -40.90 -17.03 -12.93
N THR A 248 -41.37 -15.78 -12.78
CA THR A 248 -42.74 -15.38 -13.20
C THR A 248 -42.96 -15.38 -14.72
N SER A 249 -41.90 -15.32 -15.52
CA SER A 249 -41.98 -15.29 -16.98
C SER A 249 -40.90 -16.19 -17.60
N GLY A 250 -41.32 -17.22 -18.32
CA GLY A 250 -40.44 -18.20 -18.97
C GLY A 250 -40.32 -19.51 -18.19
N ALA A 251 -40.44 -20.64 -18.89
CA ALA A 251 -40.28 -21.98 -18.34
C ALA A 251 -38.78 -22.26 -18.09
N PHE A 252 -38.21 -21.69 -17.03
CA PHE A 252 -36.90 -22.11 -16.54
C PHE A 252 -37.09 -23.24 -15.54
N THR A 253 -36.86 -24.47 -15.99
CA THR A 253 -36.80 -25.66 -15.12
C THR A 253 -35.39 -25.74 -14.54
N PHE A 254 -35.21 -25.27 -13.32
CA PHE A 254 -33.95 -25.47 -12.61
C PHE A 254 -33.81 -26.93 -12.15
N PRO A 255 -32.58 -27.45 -11.98
CA PRO A 255 -32.38 -28.75 -11.36
C PRO A 255 -33.05 -28.75 -9.98
N GLN A 256 -34.03 -29.64 -9.78
CA GLN A 256 -34.60 -29.88 -8.46
C GLN A 256 -33.60 -30.73 -7.67
N TYR A 257 -33.06 -30.18 -6.60
CA TYR A 257 -32.23 -30.97 -5.67
C TYR A 257 -33.14 -31.80 -4.78
N THR A 258 -33.20 -33.11 -5.03
CA THR A 258 -33.93 -34.05 -4.18
C THR A 258 -32.97 -34.73 -3.20
N SER A 259 -33.28 -34.52 -1.92
CA SER A 259 -32.86 -35.30 -0.74
C SER A 259 -31.45 -35.08 -0.18
N LEU A 260 -31.39 -34.54 1.05
CA LEU A 260 -30.46 -35.05 2.06
C LEU A 260 -31.23 -36.12 2.85
N ALA A 261 -30.73 -37.35 2.89
CA ALA A 261 -31.26 -38.37 3.78
C ALA A 261 -30.97 -37.96 5.24
N ALA A 262 -32.01 -38.04 6.07
CA ALA A 262 -32.05 -37.48 7.41
C ALA A 262 -30.97 -38.04 8.35
N ALA A 263 -30.04 -37.17 8.76
CA ALA A 263 -29.47 -37.17 10.10
C ALA A 263 -28.71 -35.86 10.38
N ALA A 264 -29.17 -35.12 11.39
CA ALA A 264 -28.51 -34.04 12.14
C ALA A 264 -28.41 -32.61 11.56
N VAL A 265 -28.91 -31.68 12.40
CA VAL A 265 -28.43 -30.33 12.78
C VAL A 265 -27.85 -29.43 11.68
N ALA A 266 -28.60 -28.36 11.36
CA ALA A 266 -28.15 -27.18 10.60
C ALA A 266 -27.33 -27.46 9.33
N ASN A 267 -28.02 -27.81 8.25
CA ASN A 267 -27.38 -28.01 6.95
C ASN A 267 -27.55 -26.78 6.07
N THR A 268 -26.49 -26.48 5.30
CA THR A 268 -26.52 -25.47 4.24
C THR A 268 -26.54 -26.17 2.90
N ILE A 269 -27.50 -25.82 2.05
CA ILE A 269 -27.61 -26.32 0.68
C ILE A 269 -27.45 -25.12 -0.26
N SER A 270 -26.63 -25.27 -1.29
CA SER A 270 -26.53 -24.30 -2.38
C SER A 270 -26.94 -24.92 -3.70
N SER A 271 -27.68 -24.17 -4.51
CA SER A 271 -27.84 -24.51 -5.93
C SER A 271 -26.59 -24.11 -6.71
N PRO A 272 -26.30 -24.77 -7.85
CA PRO A 272 -25.24 -24.37 -8.75
C PRO A 272 -25.58 -23.03 -9.37
N MET A 273 -24.55 -22.29 -9.73
CA MET A 273 -24.69 -21.07 -10.50
C MET A 273 -25.29 -21.42 -11.86
N THR A 274 -26.45 -20.84 -12.17
CA THR A 274 -27.17 -21.05 -13.42
C THR A 274 -27.16 -19.75 -14.22
N ASN A 275 -26.79 -19.84 -15.50
CA ASN A 275 -26.88 -18.70 -16.41
C ASN A 275 -28.35 -18.49 -16.81
N MET A 276 -28.84 -17.26 -16.62
CA MET A 276 -30.19 -16.85 -16.93
C MET A 276 -30.15 -15.62 -17.83
N ASN A 277 -30.81 -15.70 -18.98
CA ASN A 277 -31.08 -14.55 -19.84
C ASN A 277 -32.51 -14.07 -19.57
N VAL A 278 -32.63 -12.82 -19.15
CA VAL A 278 -33.86 -12.17 -18.73
C VAL A 278 -34.22 -11.12 -19.77
N SER A 279 -35.36 -11.27 -20.45
CA SER A 279 -35.79 -10.37 -21.55
C SER A 279 -36.76 -9.27 -21.12
N ALA A 280 -37.37 -9.42 -19.94
CA ALA A 280 -38.28 -8.46 -19.31
C ALA A 280 -38.03 -8.49 -17.80
N ASN A 281 -38.62 -7.57 -17.02
CA ASN A 281 -38.51 -7.67 -15.56
C ASN A 281 -39.04 -9.03 -15.07
N THR A 282 -38.18 -9.87 -14.51
CA THR A 282 -38.51 -11.24 -14.10
C THR A 282 -38.28 -11.38 -12.61
N THR A 283 -39.33 -11.82 -11.90
CA THR A 283 -39.21 -12.14 -10.47
C THR A 283 -38.79 -13.58 -10.32
N ILE A 284 -37.68 -13.78 -9.63
CA ILE A 284 -37.13 -15.07 -9.27
C ILE A 284 -37.56 -15.43 -7.86
N PHE A 285 -38.00 -16.66 -7.65
CA PHE A 285 -38.37 -17.21 -6.36
C PHE A 285 -37.41 -18.32 -5.94
N ALA A 286 -36.99 -18.31 -4.67
CA ALA A 286 -36.46 -19.50 -4.02
C ALA A 286 -37.62 -20.28 -3.43
N VAL A 287 -37.85 -21.49 -3.93
CA VAL A 287 -38.90 -22.38 -3.45
C VAL A 287 -38.25 -23.41 -2.54
N ALA A 288 -38.75 -23.50 -1.31
CA ALA A 288 -38.37 -24.57 -0.39
C ALA A 288 -39.59 -25.45 -0.13
N ARG A 289 -39.37 -26.77 -0.19
CA ARG A 289 -40.31 -27.77 0.30
C ARG A 289 -39.62 -28.60 1.36
N CYS A 290 -40.30 -28.90 2.46
CA CYS A 290 -39.81 -29.79 3.49
C CYS A 290 -40.92 -30.75 3.96
N GLY A 291 -40.59 -32.04 4.11
CA GLY A 291 -41.52 -33.03 4.66
C GLY A 291 -41.81 -32.86 6.17
N ALA A 292 -41.02 -32.05 6.87
CA ALA A 292 -41.08 -31.84 8.32
C ALA A 292 -41.08 -30.34 8.66
N ALA A 293 -41.44 -29.95 9.89
CA ALA A 293 -41.39 -28.53 10.28
C ALA A 293 -39.92 -28.06 10.36
N ALA A 294 -39.62 -26.88 9.79
CA ALA A 294 -38.26 -26.36 9.72
C ALA A 294 -38.21 -24.83 9.77
N SER A 295 -37.17 -24.29 10.38
CA SER A 295 -36.78 -22.89 10.20
C SER A 295 -35.84 -22.78 9.01
N ILE A 296 -36.11 -21.84 8.10
CA ILE A 296 -35.31 -21.66 6.88
C ILE A 296 -34.83 -20.23 6.76
N ASN A 297 -33.51 -20.08 6.54
CA ASN A 297 -32.88 -18.86 6.10
C ASN A 297 -32.41 -19.06 4.66
N CYS A 298 -33.16 -18.53 3.70
CA CYS A 298 -32.77 -18.55 2.30
C CYS A 298 -32.04 -17.27 1.93
N ARG A 299 -31.25 -17.34 0.86
CA ARG A 299 -30.67 -16.21 0.14
C ARG A 299 -30.69 -16.50 -1.35
N ILE A 300 -31.02 -15.50 -2.15
CA ILE A 300 -30.87 -15.52 -3.60
C ILE A 300 -29.80 -14.51 -3.96
N TYR A 301 -28.87 -14.93 -4.81
CA TYR A 301 -27.82 -14.09 -5.37
C TYR A 301 -27.95 -14.09 -6.90
N ALA A 302 -27.81 -12.92 -7.50
CA ALA A 302 -27.69 -12.79 -8.95
C ALA A 302 -26.54 -11.83 -9.29
N LEU A 303 -25.61 -12.30 -10.12
CA LEU A 303 -24.55 -11.49 -10.68
C LEU A 303 -24.90 -11.14 -12.12
N ARG A 304 -25.06 -9.85 -12.44
CA ARG A 304 -25.26 -9.43 -13.83
C ARG A 304 -23.94 -9.60 -14.60
N ILE A 305 -23.99 -10.40 -15.66
CA ILE A 305 -22.88 -10.62 -16.58
C ILE A 305 -23.14 -9.91 -17.92
N VAL A 306 -22.07 -9.76 -18.72
CA VAL A 306 -22.14 -9.15 -20.07
C VAL A 306 -22.94 -10.05 -21.00
#